data_AF-A0A914M0I5-F1
#
_entry.id   AF-A0A914M0I5-F1
#
_cell.length_a   1.000
_cell.length_b   1.000
_cell.length_c   1.000
_cell.angle_alpha   90.00
_cell.angle_beta   90.00
_cell.angle_gamma   90.00
#
_symmetry.space_group_name_H-M   'P 1'
#
loop_
_entity.id
_entity.type
_entity.pdbx_description
1 polymer ?
#
loop_
_entity_poly.entity_id
_entity_poly.type
_entity_poly.pdbx_seq_one_letter_code
_entity_poly.pdbx_strand_id
1 'polypeptide(L)' 'MKSLDAKLVKLADKLYNLRDLERHIPPAFGKQGAREYFNWAKKVVFQLKGTNEALEMALDDVINRFLEKQ' A
#
# COMPACT_ATOMS: atom_id res chain seq x y z
N MET A 1 11.58 1.51 14.00
CA MET A 1 10.24 2.04 14.36
C MET A 1 9.78 1.33 15.62
N LYS A 2 9.43 2.04 16.70
CA LYS A 2 9.43 1.44 18.05
C LYS A 2 8.05 1.14 18.68
N SER A 3 6.94 1.75 18.24
CA SER A 3 5.61 1.53 18.86
C SER A 3 4.57 0.89 17.92
N LEU A 4 3.59 0.21 18.51
CA LEU A 4 2.44 -0.39 17.82
C LEU A 4 1.60 0.69 17.12
N ASP A 5 1.30 1.79 17.81
CA ASP A 5 0.48 2.89 17.27
C ASP A 5 1.09 3.50 16.01
N ALA A 6 2.42 3.66 15.98
CA ALA A 6 3.11 4.15 14.80
C ALA A 6 3.03 3.16 13.62
N LYS A 7 3.00 1.85 13.88
CA LYS A 7 2.79 0.83 12.84
C LYS A 7 1.37 0.91 12.29
N LEU A 8 0.36 1.05 13.16
CA LEU A 8 -1.05 1.19 12.78
C LEU A 8 -1.29 2.41 11.88
N VAL A 9 -0.77 3.57 12.29
CA VAL A 9 -0.89 4.81 11.50
C VAL A 9 -0.26 4.65 10.12
N LYS A 10 0.91 3.99 10.04
CA LYS A 10 1.57 3.75 8.74
C LYS A 10 0.81 2.78 7.85
N LEU A 11 0.23 1.72 8.41
CA LEU A 11 -0.59 0.79 7.63
C LEU A 11 -1.84 1.49 7.09
N ALA A 12 -2.53 2.26 7.93
CA ALA A 12 -3.71 3.03 7.51
C ALA A 12 -3.38 4.08 6.45
N ASP A 13 -2.29 4.84 6.63
CA ASP A 13 -1.79 5.80 5.64
C ASP A 13 -1.50 5.14 4.29
N LYS A 14 -0.81 3.99 4.29
CA LYS A 14 -0.52 3.26 3.04
C LYS A 14 -1.79 2.76 2.37
N LEU A 15 -2.75 2.26 3.14
CA LEU A 15 -4.02 1.79 2.58
C LEU A 15 -4.80 2.92 1.91
N TYR A 16 -4.83 4.10 2.54
CA TYR A 16 -5.42 5.30 1.95
C TYR A 16 -4.72 5.68 0.63
N ASN A 17 -3.40 5.83 0.67
CA ASN A 17 -2.60 6.24 -0.50
C ASN A 17 -2.75 5.28 -1.68
N LEU A 18 -2.74 3.97 -1.45
CA LEU A 18 -2.86 2.97 -2.52
C LEU A 18 -4.27 2.92 -3.11
N ARG A 19 -5.32 3.07 -2.29
CA ARG A 19 -6.70 3.15 -2.79
C ARG A 19 -6.92 4.40 -3.64
N ASP A 20 -6.33 5.52 -3.24
CA ASP A 20 -6.41 6.77 -4.00
C ASP A 20 -5.67 6.64 -5.34
N LEU A 21 -4.44 6.13 -5.31
CA LEU A 21 -3.63 5.91 -6.51
C LEU A 21 -4.24 4.88 -7.47
N GLU A 22 -4.92 3.85 -6.98
CA GLU A 22 -5.67 2.91 -7.81
C GLU A 22 -6.84 3.59 -8.54
N ARG A 23 -7.55 4.51 -7.88
CA ARG A 23 -8.69 5.24 -8.47
C ARG A 23 -8.23 6.26 -9.49
N HIS A 24 -7.14 6.95 -9.21
CA HIS A 24 -6.62 8.01 -10.06
C HIS A 24 -5.08 8.03 -10.00
N ILE A 25 -4.46 7.69 -11.12
CA ILE A 25 -3.02 7.85 -11.29
C ILE A 25 -2.75 9.28 -11.78
N PRO A 26 -2.04 10.12 -11.02
CA PRO A 26 -1.69 11.45 -11.47
C PRO A 26 -0.87 11.39 -12.77
N PRO A 27 -1.13 12.26 -13.77
CA PRO A 27 -0.39 12.23 -15.03
C PRO A 27 1.13 12.33 -14.87
N ALA A 28 1.59 13.12 -13.90
CA ALA A 28 3.02 13.26 -13.57
C ALA A 28 3.66 12.00 -12.99
N PHE A 29 2.85 11.07 -12.45
CA PHE A 29 3.31 9.80 -11.88
C PHE A 29 3.34 8.69 -12.92
N GLY A 30 2.35 8.66 -13.81
CA GLY A 30 2.22 7.66 -14.87
C GLY A 30 1.98 6.24 -14.35
N LYS A 31 1.63 5.32 -15.26
CA LYS A 31 1.35 3.92 -14.89
C LYS A 31 2.57 3.18 -14.34
N GLN A 32 3.75 3.46 -14.89
CA GLN A 32 5.00 2.85 -14.45
C GLN A 32 5.37 3.29 -13.03
N GLY A 33 5.29 4.59 -12.73
CA GLY A 33 5.52 5.11 -11.39
C GLY A 33 4.53 4.54 -10.38
N ALA A 34 3.25 4.40 -10.76
CA ALA A 34 2.26 3.71 -9.93
C ALA A 34 2.67 2.26 -9.65
N ARG A 35 3.04 1.47 -10.66
CA ARG A 35 3.50 0.09 -10.48
C ARG A 35 4.72 0.00 -9.54
N GLU A 36 5.68 0.90 -9.69
CA GLU A 36 6.85 0.96 -8.81
C GLU A 36 6.47 1.30 -7.36
N TYR A 37 5.55 2.25 -7.18
CA TYR A 37 5.04 2.62 -5.87
C TYR A 37 4.30 1.47 -5.19
N PHE A 38 3.45 0.75 -5.92
CA PHE A 38 2.75 -0.45 -5.42
C PHE A 38 3.74 -1.55 -5.02
N ASN A 39 4.79 -1.80 -5.83
CA ASN A 39 5.85 -2.75 -5.48
C ASN A 39 6.65 -2.32 -4.24
N TRP A 40 6.94 -1.03 -4.11
CA TRP A 40 7.59 -0.48 -2.93
C TRP A 40 6.70 -0.62 -1.70
N ALA A 41 5.41 -0.29 -1.81
CA ALA A 41 4.47 -0.40 -0.71
C ALA A 41 4.34 -1.84 -0.22
N LYS A 42 4.33 -2.84 -1.12
CA LYS A 42 4.38 -4.26 -0.76
C LYS A 42 5.56 -4.60 0.15
N LYS A 43 6.75 -4.07 -0.14
CA LYS A 43 7.96 -4.25 0.70
C LYS A 43 7.80 -3.58 2.06
N VAL A 44 7.20 -2.39 2.11
CA VAL A 44 6.94 -1.67 3.36
C VAL A 44 5.94 -2.43 4.23
N VAL A 45 4.82 -2.85 3.68
CA VAL A 45 3.77 -3.61 4.40
C VAL A 45 4.33 -4.92 4.95
N PHE A 46 5.17 -5.61 4.17
CA PHE A 46 5.85 -6.82 4.64
C PHE A 46 6.67 -6.60 5.93
N GLN A 47 7.35 -5.45 6.06
CA GLN A 47 8.10 -5.10 7.27
C GLN A 47 7.22 -4.71 8.47
N LEU A 48 5.92 -4.50 8.25
CA LEU A 48 4.95 -4.10 9.25
C LEU A 48 3.98 -5.22 9.64
N LYS A 49 4.15 -6.44 9.12
CA LYS A 49 3.29 -7.59 9.43
C LYS A 49 3.20 -7.90 10.92
N GLY A 50 2.08 -8.48 11.32
CA GLY A 50 1.78 -8.83 12.71
C GLY A 50 1.38 -7.61 13.55
N THR A 51 0.89 -6.55 12.92
CA THR A 51 0.40 -5.34 13.59
C THR A 51 -1.13 -5.32 13.62
N ASN A 52 -1.77 -5.52 12.46
CA ASN A 52 -3.22 -5.50 12.32
C ASN A 52 -3.63 -6.26 11.05
N GLU A 53 -4.16 -7.46 11.25
CA GLU A 53 -4.51 -8.38 10.17
C GLU A 53 -5.51 -7.78 9.18
N ALA A 54 -6.52 -7.03 9.66
CA ALA A 54 -7.52 -6.43 8.78
C ALA A 54 -6.93 -5.38 7.84
N LEU A 55 -6.02 -4.53 8.34
CA LEU A 55 -5.31 -3.56 7.50
C LEU A 55 -4.34 -4.25 6.55
N GLU A 56 -3.62 -5.28 7.02
CA GLU A 56 -2.67 -6.07 6.22
C GLU A 56 -3.38 -6.77 5.06
N MET A 57 -4.52 -7.41 5.30
CA MET A 57 -5.35 -8.04 4.25
C MET A 57 -5.86 -6.99 3.24
N ALA A 58 -6.39 -5.87 3.72
CA ALA A 58 -6.89 -4.82 2.83
C ALA A 58 -5.79 -4.20 1.96
N LEU A 59 -4.55 -4.14 2.48
CA LEU A 59 -3.36 -3.72 1.76
C LEU A 59 -2.95 -4.75 0.71
N ASP A 60 -2.90 -6.03 1.07
CA ASP A 60 -2.59 -7.11 0.13
C ASP A 60 -3.62 -7.14 -1.02
N ASP A 61 -4.91 -6.97 -0.72
CA ASP A 61 -5.98 -6.93 -1.73
C ASP A 61 -5.82 -5.79 -2.73
N VAL A 62 -5.58 -4.55 -2.26
CA VAL A 62 -5.40 -3.40 -3.16
C VAL A 62 -4.11 -3.52 -3.97
N ILE A 63 -3.05 -4.07 -3.37
CA ILE A 63 -1.77 -4.27 -4.06
C ILE A 63 -1.90 -5.31 -5.16
N ASN A 64 -2.46 -6.48 -4.86
CA ASN A 64 -2.58 -7.57 -5.83
C ASN A 64 -3.53 -7.17 -6.96
N ARG A 65 -4.69 -6.59 -6.64
CA ARG A 65 -5.66 -6.13 -7.63
C ARG A 65 -5.07 -5.11 -8.60
N PHE A 66 -4.21 -4.20 -8.14
CA PHE A 66 -3.55 -3.23 -9.02
C PHE A 66 -2.47 -3.90 -9.90
N LEU A 67 -1.64 -4.77 -9.32
CA LEU A 67 -0.52 -5.40 -10.02
C LEU A 67 -0.93 -6.52 -10.99
N GLU A 68 -2.05 -7.19 -10.75
CA GLU A 68 -2.59 -8.25 -11.62
C GLU A 68 -3.33 -7.72 -12.85
N LYS A 69 -3.84 -6.48 -12.79
CA LYS A 69 -4.61 -5.86 -13.88
C LYS A 69 -3.75 -5.16 -14.96
N GLN A 70 -2.42 -5.30 -14.94
CA GLN A 70 -1.50 -4.62 -15.84
C GLN A 70 -0.70 -5.58 -16.71
#